data_AF-A0A376LHQ9-F1
#
_entry.id   AF-A0A376LHQ9-F1
#
_cell.length_a   1.000
_cell.length_b   1.000
_cell.length_c   1.000
_cell.angle_alpha   90.00
_cell.angle_beta   90.00
_cell.angle_gamma   90.00
#
_symmetry.space_group_name_H-M   'P 1'
#
loop_
_entity.id
_entity.type
_entity.pdbx_description
1 polymer ?
#
loop_
_entity_poly.entity_id
_entity_poly.type
_entity_poly.pdbx_seq_one_letter_code
_entity_poly.pdbx_strand_id
1 'polypeptide(L)' 'MFKEKLQDYTEDEFLNFLGGLRSSMKDGKSLKGKELEMYWDSLVDHFIEITQHPSGSDLHFLP' A
#
# COMPACT_ATOMS: atom_id res chain seq x y z
N MET A 1 0.03 3.35 11.20
CA MET A 1 -1.01 2.29 11.25
C MET A 1 -1.95 2.55 10.08
N PHE A 2 -2.42 1.52 9.39
CA PHE A 2 -3.34 1.72 8.26
C PHE A 2 -4.75 2.05 8.79
N LYS A 3 -5.55 2.76 7.98
CA LYS A 3 -6.98 2.93 8.27
C LYS A 3 -7.73 1.73 7.72
N GLU A 4 -8.72 1.26 8.46
CA GLU A 4 -9.39 -0.03 8.17
C GLU A 4 -10.30 0.04 6.94
N LYS A 5 -10.84 1.22 6.59
CA LYS A 5 -11.75 1.38 5.46
C LYS A 5 -11.24 2.45 4.51
N LEU A 6 -11.48 2.25 3.20
CA LEU A 6 -11.17 3.24 2.17
C LEU A 6 -11.82 4.60 2.45
N GLN A 7 -13.04 4.60 3.00
CA GLN A 7 -13.81 5.81 3.33
C GLN A 7 -13.16 6.66 4.44
N ASP A 8 -12.28 6.08 5.24
CA ASP A 8 -11.58 6.79 6.29
C ASP A 8 -10.40 7.59 5.75
N TYR A 9 -9.97 7.34 4.51
CA TYR A 9 -8.91 8.07 3.82
C TYR A 9 -9.46 9.31 3.12
N THR A 10 -8.76 10.43 3.27
CA THR A 10 -8.82 11.50 2.27
C THR A 10 -8.10 11.04 1.00
N GLU A 11 -8.36 11.72 -0.12
CA GLU A 11 -7.66 11.44 -1.38
C GLU A 11 -6.14 11.57 -1.22
N ASP A 12 -5.66 12.64 -0.59
CA ASP A 12 -4.23 12.86 -0.35
C ASP A 12 -3.59 11.76 0.51
N GLU A 13 -4.30 11.28 1.54
CA GLU A 13 -3.82 10.18 2.37
C GLU A 13 -3.75 8.87 1.59
N PHE A 14 -4.74 8.61 0.71
CA PHE A 14 -4.75 7.44 -0.13
C PHE A 14 -3.63 7.50 -1.20
N LEU A 15 -3.42 8.66 -1.83
CA LEU A 15 -2.31 8.88 -2.76
C LEU A 15 -0.95 8.70 -2.09
N ASN A 16 -0.79 9.19 -0.85
CA ASN A 16 0.43 8.96 -0.06
C ASN A 16 0.62 7.47 0.24
N PHE A 17 -0.44 6.75 0.58
CA PHE A 17 -0.40 5.29 0.75
C PHE A 17 0.04 4.57 -0.54
N LEU A 18 -0.51 4.95 -1.71
CA LEU A 18 -0.07 4.43 -3.01
C LEU A 18 1.39 4.79 -3.34
N GLY A 19 1.90 5.90 -2.81
CA GLY A 19 3.32 6.24 -2.86
C GLY A 19 4.20 5.18 -2.17
N GLY A 20 3.71 4.59 -1.07
CA GLY A 20 4.37 3.50 -0.35
C GLY A 20 4.59 2.25 -1.20
N LEU A 21 3.62 1.90 -2.06
CA LEU A 21 3.72 0.74 -2.99
C LEU A 21 4.83 0.90 -4.05
N ARG A 22 5.32 2.14 -4.26
CA ARG A 22 6.42 2.44 -5.19
C ARG A 22 7.73 2.78 -4.49
N SER A 23 7.74 2.75 -3.15
CA SER A 23 8.86 3.22 -2.32
C SER A 23 9.51 2.08 -1.57
N SER A 24 10.83 2.14 -1.41
CA SER A 24 11.57 1.31 -0.46
C SER A 24 11.79 2.01 0.89
N MET A 25 11.14 3.16 1.11
CA MET A 25 11.22 3.93 2.34
C MET A 25 9.93 3.83 3.14
N LYS A 26 10.08 3.65 4.45
CA LYS A 26 9.02 3.74 5.44
C LYS A 26 9.44 4.72 6.52
N ASP A 27 8.62 5.75 6.78
CA ASP A 27 8.87 6.78 7.80
C ASP A 27 10.29 7.40 7.70
N GLY A 28 10.76 7.65 6.48
CA GLY A 28 12.09 8.21 6.21
C GLY A 28 13.27 7.24 6.35
N LYS A 29 13.01 5.94 6.58
CA LYS A 29 14.03 4.89 6.65
C LYS A 29 13.96 4.00 5.42
N SER A 30 15.10 3.74 4.79
CA SER A 30 15.19 2.73 3.72
C SER A 30 15.11 1.33 4.32
N LEU A 31 14.13 0.55 3.87
CA LEU A 31 14.02 -0.88 4.16
C LEU A 31 14.77 -1.67 3.08
N LYS A 32 15.26 -2.88 3.42
CA LYS A 32 15.99 -3.75 2.49
C LYS A 32 15.73 -5.24 2.78
N GLY A 33 15.92 -6.07 1.76
CA GLY A 33 15.79 -7.53 1.86
C GLY A 33 14.42 -7.93 2.41
N LYS A 34 14.41 -8.91 3.32
CA LYS A 34 13.19 -9.47 3.90
C LYS A 34 12.29 -8.44 4.59
N GLU A 35 12.87 -7.38 5.17
CA GLU A 35 12.08 -6.32 5.82
C GLU A 35 11.29 -5.49 4.79
N LEU A 36 11.88 -5.24 3.62
CA LEU A 36 11.20 -4.56 2.52
C LEU A 36 10.09 -5.45 1.93
N GLU A 37 10.38 -6.73 1.73
CA GLU A 37 9.41 -7.72 1.22
C GLU A 37 8.17 -7.79 2.14
N MET A 38 8.38 -8.02 3.45
CA MET A 38 7.28 -8.07 4.41
C MET A 38 6.48 -6.76 4.49
N TYR A 39 7.14 -5.62 4.30
CA TYR A 39 6.45 -4.34 4.26
C TYR A 39 5.58 -4.20 3.01
N TRP A 40 6.10 -4.56 1.84
CA TRP A 40 5.35 -4.55 0.59
C TRP A 40 4.18 -5.52 0.60
N ASP A 41 4.37 -6.74 1.09
CA ASP A 41 3.27 -7.70 1.27
C ASP A 41 2.15 -7.09 2.12
N SER A 42 2.50 -6.45 3.25
CA SER A 42 1.51 -5.79 4.12
C SER A 42 0.76 -4.64 3.44
N LEU A 43 1.41 -3.90 2.52
CA LEU A 43 0.78 -2.82 1.78
C LEU A 43 -0.18 -3.36 0.72
N VAL A 44 0.21 -4.43 0.01
CA VAL A 44 -0.60 -5.05 -1.04
C VAL A 44 -1.83 -5.71 -0.44
N ASP A 45 -1.67 -6.48 0.64
CA ASP A 45 -2.79 -7.10 1.35
C ASP A 45 -3.80 -6.04 1.82
N HIS A 46 -3.29 -4.95 2.43
CA HIS A 46 -4.13 -3.85 2.88
C HIS A 46 -4.85 -3.16 1.71
N PHE A 47 -4.17 -2.92 0.59
CA PHE A 47 -4.77 -2.31 -0.60
C PHE A 47 -5.94 -3.16 -1.14
N ILE A 48 -5.75 -4.48 -1.24
CA ILE A 48 -6.81 -5.40 -1.69
C ILE A 48 -7.99 -5.34 -0.73
N GLU A 49 -7.74 -5.39 0.57
CA GLU A 49 -8.77 -5.39 1.61
C GLU A 49 -9.65 -4.12 1.54
N ILE A 50 -9.03 -2.93 1.47
CA ILE A 50 -9.79 -1.68 1.54
C ILE A 50 -10.44 -1.29 0.22
N THR A 51 -9.84 -1.65 -0.92
CA THR A 51 -10.42 -1.30 -2.23
C THR A 51 -11.51 -2.26 -2.66
N GLN A 52 -11.44 -3.52 -2.23
CA GLN A 52 -12.31 -4.62 -2.68
C GLN A 52 -12.44 -4.68 -4.22
N HIS A 53 -11.43 -4.17 -4.93
CA HIS A 53 -11.48 -4.05 -6.37
C HIS A 53 -11.38 -5.46 -6.97
N PRO A 54 -12.22 -5.83 -7.96
CA PRO A 54 -12.25 -7.19 -8.50
C PRO A 54 -10.91 -7.62 -9.13
N SER A 55 -10.10 -6.67 -9.58
CA SER A 55 -8.74 -6.93 -10.10
C SER A 55 -7.67 -7.09 -9.01
N GLY A 56 -7.99 -6.88 -7.73
CA GLY A 56 -7.04 -7.03 -6.62
C GLY A 56 -5.75 -6.22 -6.84
N SER A 57 -4.60 -6.86 -6.63
CA SER A 57 -3.27 -6.23 -6.84
C SER A 57 -2.97 -5.87 -8.29
N ASP A 58 -3.60 -6.53 -9.26
CA ASP A 58 -3.36 -6.27 -10.69
C ASP A 58 -3.71 -4.83 -11.07
N LEU A 59 -4.63 -4.20 -10.34
CA LEU A 59 -4.96 -2.78 -10.50
C LEU A 59 -3.74 -1.85 -10.35
N HIS A 60 -2.75 -2.24 -9.54
CA HIS A 60 -1.54 -1.46 -9.34
C HIS A 60 -0.37 -1.91 -10.24
N PHE A 61 -0.24 -3.22 -10.46
CA PHE A 61 0.93 -3.79 -11.16
C PHE A 61 0.73 -3.97 -12.66
N LEU A 62 -0.51 -3.97 -13.16
CA LEU A 62 -0.87 -4.18 -14.56
C LEU A 62 -1.93 -3.15 -15.01
N PRO A 63 -1.57 -1.85 -15.11
CA PRO A 63 -2.49 -0.78 -15.51
C PRO A 63 -2.93 -0.87 -16.98
#